data_AF-A0A328WYW5-F1
#
_entry.id   AF-A0A328WYW5-F1
#
_cell.length_a   1.000
_cell.length_b   1.000
_cell.length_c   1.000
_cell.angle_alpha   90.00
_cell.angle_beta   90.00
_cell.angle_gamma   90.00
#
_symmetry.space_group_name_H-M   'P 1'
#
loop_
_entity.id
_entity.type
_entity.pdbx_description
1 polymer ?
#
loop_
_entity_poly.entity_id
_entity_poly.type
_entity_poly.pdbx_seq_one_letter_code
_entity_poly.pdbx_strand_id
1 'polypeptide(L)'
;MKNLFYLLIAVFTLSLTSCSSDDSSTNNDDELYVRFTLNGEQKEYMDPATITSLRRLILGDDMESAEYERISLWMPVVIETGTFTITSDTPTDANLETLYSANIWMGEEVIDASTGTLVITDLDAEYVKGTFSFSGTNDEGTTVVVTNGTFRAYR
;
A
#
# COMPACT_ATOMS: atom_id res chain seq x y z
N MET A 1 19.33 -42.13 49.87
CA MET A 1 19.56 -43.21 48.87
C MET A 1 18.51 -42.99 47.78
N LYS A 2 18.90 -42.25 46.73
CA LYS A 2 19.32 -42.79 45.43
C LYS A 2 18.10 -43.14 44.57
N ASN A 3 18.04 -42.46 43.41
CA ASN A 3 17.40 -42.89 42.17
C ASN A 3 15.89 -42.55 42.11
N LEU A 4 15.32 -41.99 41.05
CA LEU A 4 15.66 -42.18 39.65
C LEU A 4 14.94 -41.11 38.83
N PHE A 5 15.72 -40.27 38.16
CA PHE A 5 15.27 -39.25 37.23
C PHE A 5 14.98 -39.95 35.90
N TYR A 6 13.72 -39.99 35.45
CA TYR A 6 13.38 -40.45 34.10
C TYR A 6 12.67 -39.37 33.30
N LEU A 7 13.34 -39.07 32.20
CA LEU A 7 13.04 -38.25 31.06
C LEU A 7 11.83 -38.79 30.28
N LEU A 8 10.91 -37.91 29.88
CA LEU A 8 10.05 -38.16 28.72
C LEU A 8 9.82 -36.83 27.99
N ILE A 9 10.75 -36.52 27.08
CA ILE A 9 10.60 -35.46 26.09
C ILE A 9 9.74 -36.04 24.97
N ALA A 10 8.47 -35.61 24.91
CA ALA A 10 7.62 -35.87 23.76
C ALA A 10 7.97 -34.83 22.68
N VAL A 11 8.72 -35.27 21.68
CA VAL A 11 8.97 -34.52 20.44
C VAL A 11 7.69 -34.57 19.61
N PHE A 12 6.97 -33.45 19.53
CA PHE A 12 5.86 -33.28 18.62
C PHE A 12 6.37 -32.62 17.34
N THR A 13 6.91 -33.42 16.42
CA THR A 13 7.13 -32.99 15.03
C THR A 13 5.79 -33.04 14.32
N LEU A 14 5.08 -31.91 14.29
CA LEU A 14 4.00 -31.71 13.33
C LEU A 14 4.65 -31.41 11.99
N SER A 15 4.59 -32.43 11.14
CA SER A 15 4.89 -32.41 9.72
C SER A 15 4.16 -31.25 9.05
N LEU A 16 4.90 -30.35 8.42
CA LEU A 16 4.34 -29.43 7.43
C LEU A 16 3.88 -30.31 6.26
N THR A 17 2.58 -30.61 6.22
CA THR A 17 1.91 -31.06 5.00
C THR A 17 1.99 -29.91 4.00
N SER A 18 2.99 -29.97 3.14
CA SER A 18 3.00 -29.25 1.87
C SER A 18 1.84 -29.80 1.03
N CYS A 19 0.69 -29.13 1.12
CA CYS A 19 -0.30 -29.18 0.05
C CYS A 19 0.30 -28.41 -1.12
N SER A 20 1.03 -29.16 -1.95
CA SER A 20 1.20 -28.89 -3.37
C SER A 20 -0.18 -29.04 -4.02
N SER A 21 -1.01 -28.01 -3.92
CA SER A 21 -2.07 -27.84 -4.89
C SER A 21 -1.44 -27.15 -6.07
N ASP A 22 -1.27 -27.89 -7.16
CA ASP A 22 -1.16 -27.35 -8.51
C ASP A 22 -2.45 -26.58 -8.80
N ASP A 23 -2.57 -25.37 -8.27
CA ASP A 23 -3.32 -24.34 -8.95
C ASP A 23 -2.29 -23.59 -9.79
N SER A 24 -2.31 -23.86 -11.09
CA SER A 24 -1.82 -22.91 -12.06
C SER A 24 -2.72 -21.67 -11.96
N SER A 25 -2.52 -20.86 -10.92
CA SER A 25 -2.94 -19.48 -10.94
C SER A 25 -2.12 -18.86 -12.06
N THR A 26 -2.77 -18.57 -13.17
CA THR A 26 -2.27 -17.58 -14.11
C THR A 26 -2.05 -16.33 -13.26
N ASN A 27 -0.81 -16.11 -12.81
CA ASN A 27 -0.44 -14.86 -12.17
C ASN A 27 -0.59 -13.83 -13.28
N ASN A 28 -1.75 -13.17 -13.31
CA ASN A 28 -1.97 -12.01 -14.15
C ASN A 28 -1.16 -10.86 -13.52
N ASP A 29 0.17 -10.93 -13.65
CA ASP A 29 1.11 -9.85 -13.27
C ASP A 29 0.84 -8.55 -14.07
N ASP A 30 -0.15 -8.60 -14.97
CA ASP A 30 -0.58 -7.54 -15.87
C ASP A 30 -1.85 -6.80 -15.40
N GLU A 31 -2.47 -7.19 -14.29
CA GLU A 31 -3.63 -6.46 -13.75
C GLU A 31 -3.21 -5.14 -13.07
N LEU A 32 -4.11 -4.16 -13.07
CA LEU A 32 -3.91 -2.89 -12.37
C LEU A 32 -4.48 -3.00 -10.95
N TYR A 33 -3.73 -2.52 -9.97
CA TYR A 33 -4.13 -2.64 -8.58
C TYR A 33 -3.49 -1.57 -7.68
N VAL A 34 -4.14 -1.33 -6.54
CA VAL A 34 -3.55 -0.74 -5.34
C VAL A 34 -3.90 -1.65 -4.16
N ARG A 35 -2.88 -2.26 -3.54
CA ARG A 35 -3.00 -3.18 -2.41
C ARG A 35 -2.26 -2.63 -1.21
N PHE A 36 -2.85 -2.68 -0.03
CA PHE A 36 -2.22 -2.16 1.19
C PHE A 36 -2.85 -2.75 2.45
N THR A 37 -2.23 -2.48 3.59
CA THR A 37 -2.80 -2.76 4.92
C THR A 37 -3.14 -1.45 5.60
N LEU A 38 -4.43 -1.19 5.84
CA LEU A 38 -4.95 -0.03 6.57
C LEU A 38 -5.29 -0.43 8.00
N ASN A 39 -4.58 0.12 8.99
CA ASN A 39 -4.83 -0.15 10.41
C ASN A 39 -4.87 -1.66 10.76
N GLY A 40 -4.14 -2.49 10.01
CA GLY A 40 -4.09 -3.95 10.18
C GLY A 40 -5.04 -4.74 9.28
N GLU A 41 -5.95 -4.07 8.57
CA GLU A 41 -6.87 -4.68 7.61
C GLU A 41 -6.30 -4.63 6.19
N GLN A 42 -6.36 -5.74 5.45
CA GLN A 42 -5.92 -5.77 4.05
C GLN A 42 -6.98 -5.16 3.14
N LYS A 43 -6.55 -4.27 2.26
CA LYS A 43 -7.35 -3.62 1.24
C LYS A 43 -6.75 -3.90 -0.14
N GLU A 44 -7.62 -4.11 -1.11
CA GLU A 44 -7.27 -4.33 -2.50
C GLU A 44 -8.29 -3.63 -3.39
N TYR A 45 -7.80 -2.67 -4.17
CA TYR A 45 -8.59 -1.94 -5.16
C TYR A 45 -8.05 -2.27 -6.54
N MET A 46 -8.91 -2.84 -7.38
CA MET A 46 -8.59 -3.18 -8.77
C MET A 46 -8.90 -2.01 -9.69
N ASP A 47 -8.22 -1.97 -10.83
CA ASP A 47 -8.42 -0.93 -11.87
C ASP A 47 -8.33 0.52 -11.35
N PRO A 48 -7.28 0.88 -10.57
CA PRO A 48 -7.10 2.25 -10.09
C PRO A 48 -7.06 3.26 -11.25
N ALA A 49 -7.68 4.41 -11.04
CA ALA A 49 -7.65 5.50 -12.01
C ALA A 49 -6.31 6.26 -11.93
N THR A 50 -5.73 6.58 -13.09
CA THR A 50 -4.62 7.53 -13.20
C THR A 50 -5.14 8.84 -13.77
N ILE A 51 -4.98 9.93 -13.02
CA ILE A 51 -5.41 11.28 -13.42
C ILE A 51 -4.18 12.19 -13.46
N THR A 52 -3.98 12.86 -14.59
CA THR A 52 -2.82 13.75 -14.80
C THR A 52 -3.28 15.16 -15.13
N SER A 53 -2.82 16.13 -14.33
CA SER A 53 -2.95 17.56 -14.60
C SER A 53 -1.64 18.26 -14.23
N LEU A 54 -1.62 19.07 -13.17
CA LEU A 54 -0.38 19.65 -12.60
C LEU A 54 0.48 18.61 -11.87
N ARG A 55 -0.16 17.55 -11.39
CA ARG A 55 0.44 16.40 -10.73
C ARG A 55 -0.26 15.14 -11.25
N ARG A 56 0.39 13.99 -11.07
CA ARG A 56 -0.22 12.68 -11.30
C ARG A 56 -0.85 12.19 -10.01
N LEU A 57 -2.05 11.64 -10.12
CA LEU A 57 -2.78 10.93 -9.08
C LEU A 57 -2.97 9.48 -9.52
N ILE A 58 -2.62 8.54 -8.65
CA ILE A 58 -3.14 7.17 -8.67
C ILE A 58 -4.23 7.09 -7.62
N LEU A 59 -5.43 6.72 -8.05
CA LEU A 59 -6.64 6.68 -7.25
C LEU A 59 -7.14 5.24 -7.18
N GLY A 60 -7.11 4.65 -5.99
CA GLY A 60 -7.80 3.38 -5.72
C GLY A 60 -9.00 3.64 -4.81
N ASP A 61 -10.14 3.05 -5.13
CA ASP A 61 -11.34 3.14 -4.32
C ASP A 61 -12.12 1.82 -4.34
N ASP A 62 -12.97 1.64 -3.32
CA ASP A 62 -14.02 0.63 -3.32
C ASP A 62 -15.37 1.35 -3.32
N MET A 63 -15.92 1.54 -4.52
CA MET A 63 -17.22 2.16 -4.71
C MET A 63 -18.39 1.27 -4.29
N GLU A 64 -18.16 -0.02 -4.01
CA GLU A 64 -19.20 -0.98 -3.63
C GLU A 64 -19.39 -1.05 -2.11
N SER A 65 -18.39 -0.60 -1.33
CA SER A 65 -18.48 -0.50 0.12
C SER A 65 -19.52 0.55 0.56
N ALA A 66 -20.32 0.19 1.57
CA ALA A 66 -21.23 1.13 2.23
C ALA A 66 -20.49 2.24 2.99
N GLU A 67 -19.23 1.98 3.36
CA GLU A 67 -18.30 2.94 3.93
C GLU A 67 -17.33 3.30 2.81
N TYR A 68 -17.58 4.42 2.13
CA TYR A 68 -16.76 4.88 1.01
C TYR A 68 -15.30 5.04 1.47
N GLU A 69 -14.44 4.16 0.99
CA GLU A 69 -13.00 4.17 1.27
C GLU A 69 -12.22 4.41 -0.02
N ARG A 70 -11.21 5.27 0.07
CA ARG A 70 -10.38 5.63 -1.07
C ARG A 70 -8.97 5.95 -0.63
N ILE A 71 -7.99 5.60 -1.47
CA ILE A 71 -6.59 5.99 -1.34
C ILE A 71 -6.16 6.86 -2.53
N SER A 72 -5.48 7.97 -2.22
CA SER A 72 -4.86 8.84 -3.22
C SER A 72 -3.34 8.80 -3.07
N LEU A 73 -2.62 8.49 -4.14
CA LEU A 73 -1.16 8.64 -4.22
C LEU A 73 -0.83 9.73 -5.24
N TRP A 74 -0.30 10.84 -4.75
CA TRP A 74 0.06 11.99 -5.58
C TRP A 74 1.56 12.07 -5.80
N MET A 75 1.95 12.32 -7.04
CA MET A 75 3.35 12.40 -7.47
C MET A 75 3.53 13.46 -8.57
N PRO A 76 4.76 13.89 -8.84
CA PRO A 76 5.06 14.75 -9.99
C PRO A 76 4.57 14.13 -11.32
N VAL A 77 4.36 14.98 -12.34
CA VAL A 77 3.99 14.50 -13.69
C VAL A 77 5.13 13.70 -14.32
N VAL A 78 6.36 14.17 -14.13
CA VAL A 78 7.58 13.47 -14.53
C VAL A 78 8.04 12.64 -13.33
N ILE A 79 7.89 11.32 -13.43
CA ILE A 79 8.31 10.38 -12.40
C ILE A 79 9.58 9.65 -12.81
N GLU A 80 10.40 9.36 -11.81
CA GLU A 80 11.63 8.59 -11.92
C GLU A 80 11.57 7.42 -10.93
N THR A 81 12.37 6.39 -11.17
CA THR A 81 12.55 5.32 -10.18
C THR A 81 13.33 5.86 -8.98
N GLY A 82 12.96 5.42 -7.77
CA GLY A 82 13.57 5.95 -6.55
C GLY A 82 12.71 5.80 -5.31
N THR A 83 13.23 6.30 -4.20
CA THR A 83 12.52 6.39 -2.92
C THR A 83 12.27 7.85 -2.61
N PHE A 84 11.01 8.20 -2.39
CA PHE A 84 10.54 9.56 -2.19
C PHE A 84 9.80 9.68 -0.87
N THR A 85 10.08 10.74 -0.12
CA THR A 85 9.38 11.02 1.13
C THR A 85 7.98 11.54 0.84
N ILE A 86 6.98 10.99 1.53
CA ILE A 86 5.61 11.53 1.54
C ILE A 86 5.55 12.63 2.60
N THR A 87 5.08 13.82 2.22
CA THR A 87 4.89 14.95 3.13
C THR A 87 3.44 15.47 3.08
N SER A 88 3.09 16.29 4.08
CA SER A 88 1.84 17.04 4.15
C SER A 88 1.95 18.44 3.53
N ASP A 89 2.97 18.70 2.71
CA ASP A 89 3.17 20.04 2.16
C ASP A 89 2.08 20.38 1.14
N THR A 90 1.64 21.63 1.15
CA THR A 90 0.73 22.13 0.13
C THR A 90 1.43 22.21 -1.24
N PRO A 91 0.79 21.75 -2.34
CA PRO A 91 1.32 21.95 -3.68
C PRO A 91 1.45 23.43 -4.04
N THR A 92 2.63 23.82 -4.52
CA THR A 92 2.96 25.16 -4.99
C THR A 92 3.89 25.05 -6.20
N ASP A 93 3.99 26.09 -7.02
CA ASP A 93 4.90 26.11 -8.17
C ASP A 93 6.35 25.76 -7.82
N ALA A 94 6.77 25.97 -6.56
CA ALA A 94 8.11 25.66 -6.08
C ALA A 94 8.35 24.16 -5.78
N ASN A 95 7.29 23.35 -5.59
CA ASN A 95 7.41 21.94 -5.19
C ASN A 95 6.62 20.96 -6.08
N LEU A 96 5.86 21.41 -7.09
CA LEU A 96 5.06 20.51 -7.94
C LEU A 96 5.88 19.36 -8.59
N GLU A 97 7.14 19.62 -8.93
CA GLU A 97 8.04 18.66 -9.58
C GLU A 97 8.71 17.68 -8.60
N THR A 98 8.60 17.92 -7.29
CA THR A 98 9.29 17.14 -6.25
C THR A 98 8.37 16.64 -5.15
N LEU A 99 7.12 17.10 -5.11
CA LEU A 99 6.17 16.80 -4.05
C LEU A 99 5.49 15.45 -4.26
N TYR A 100 5.68 14.57 -3.28
CA TYR A 100 4.96 13.33 -3.11
C TYR A 100 4.07 13.44 -1.88
N SER A 101 2.79 13.13 -2.04
CA SER A 101 1.80 13.22 -0.96
C SER A 101 0.77 12.10 -1.10
N ALA A 102 0.08 11.75 -0.01
CA ALA A 102 -0.96 10.72 -0.05
C ALA A 102 -2.08 11.05 0.93
N ASN A 103 -3.28 10.51 0.71
CA ASN A 103 -4.36 10.56 1.69
C ASN A 103 -5.29 9.35 1.61
N ILE A 104 -6.00 9.11 2.70
CA ILE A 104 -7.11 8.16 2.80
C ILE A 104 -8.39 8.95 3.02
N TRP A 105 -9.45 8.56 2.32
CA TRP A 105 -10.81 8.99 2.61
C TRP A 105 -11.53 7.81 3.29
N MET A 106 -12.19 8.09 4.41
CA MET A 106 -13.05 7.14 5.13
C MET A 106 -14.38 7.83 5.42
N GLY A 107 -15.37 7.61 4.55
CA GLY A 107 -16.62 8.36 4.58
C GLY A 107 -16.39 9.85 4.33
N GLU A 108 -16.72 10.69 5.32
CA GLU A 108 -16.52 12.16 5.26
C GLU A 108 -15.13 12.58 5.78
N GLU A 109 -14.38 11.68 6.40
CA GLU A 109 -13.05 11.99 6.93
C GLU A 109 -11.98 11.87 5.85
N VAL A 110 -11.10 12.88 5.79
CA VAL A 110 -9.89 12.86 4.96
C VAL A 110 -8.68 12.91 5.88
N ILE A 111 -7.79 11.93 5.72
CA ILE A 111 -6.58 11.82 6.53
C ILE A 111 -5.39 11.95 5.59
N ASP A 112 -4.76 13.12 5.60
CA ASP A 112 -3.54 13.37 4.86
C ASP A 112 -2.33 12.69 5.53
N ALA A 113 -1.48 12.11 4.71
CA ALA A 113 -0.23 11.54 5.17
C ALA A 113 0.70 12.65 5.70
N SER A 114 1.19 12.50 6.93
CA SER A 114 2.16 13.41 7.54
C SER A 114 3.59 12.89 7.41
N THR A 115 3.76 11.57 7.33
CA THR A 115 5.05 10.91 7.11
C THR A 115 4.87 9.65 6.28
N GLY A 116 5.89 9.27 5.52
CA GLY A 116 5.86 8.03 4.76
C GLY A 116 6.87 7.99 3.64
N THR A 117 6.78 6.94 2.84
CA THR A 117 7.60 6.74 1.66
C THR A 117 6.75 6.22 0.50
N LEU A 118 7.04 6.74 -0.69
CA LEU A 118 6.63 6.18 -1.96
C LEU A 118 7.88 5.72 -2.69
N VAL A 119 7.94 4.46 -3.08
CA VAL A 119 9.06 3.89 -3.83
C VAL A 119 8.56 3.54 -5.21
N ILE A 120 9.13 4.16 -6.25
CA ILE A 120 8.87 3.79 -7.65
C ILE A 120 9.92 2.75 -8.03
N THR A 121 9.48 1.50 -8.21
CA THR A 121 10.37 0.35 -8.45
C THR A 121 10.56 0.07 -9.94
N ASP A 122 9.53 0.33 -10.73
CA ASP A 122 9.52 0.04 -12.17
C ASP A 122 8.67 1.08 -12.90
N LEU A 123 9.13 1.45 -14.09
CA LEU A 123 8.51 2.45 -14.94
C LEU A 123 8.77 2.10 -16.40
N ASP A 124 7.69 1.97 -17.16
CA ASP A 124 7.78 1.78 -18.61
C ASP A 124 6.96 2.84 -19.36
N ALA A 125 6.62 2.56 -20.61
CA ALA A 125 5.86 3.47 -21.46
C ALA A 125 4.38 3.57 -21.07
N GLU A 126 3.85 2.56 -20.38
CA GLU A 126 2.42 2.38 -20.10
C GLU A 126 2.13 2.35 -18.60
N TYR A 127 3.05 1.81 -17.79
CA TYR A 127 2.82 1.53 -16.38
C TYR A 127 3.86 2.17 -15.45
N VAL A 128 3.39 2.42 -14.23
CA VAL A 128 4.22 2.71 -13.06
C VAL A 128 3.91 1.69 -11.98
N LYS A 129 4.96 1.16 -11.35
CA LYS A 129 4.86 0.23 -10.23
C LYS A 129 5.65 0.75 -9.05
N GLY A 130 5.18 0.41 -7.86
CA GLY A 130 5.87 0.83 -6.67
C GLY A 130 5.31 0.26 -5.38
N THR A 131 5.91 0.69 -4.30
CA THR A 131 5.48 0.39 -2.94
C THR A 131 5.25 1.66 -2.16
N PHE A 132 4.41 1.63 -1.13
CA PHE A 132 4.19 2.77 -0.25
C PHE A 132 3.91 2.35 1.18
N SER A 133 4.22 3.25 2.10
CA SER A 133 3.75 3.19 3.49
C SER A 133 3.73 4.60 4.05
N PHE A 134 2.68 4.94 4.78
CA PHE A 134 2.54 6.25 5.41
C PHE A 134 1.65 6.18 6.64
N SER A 135 1.68 7.25 7.43
CA SER A 135 0.72 7.47 8.49
C SER A 135 0.26 8.93 8.49
N GLY A 136 -0.93 9.17 9.01
CA GLY A 136 -1.53 10.49 9.12
C GLY A 136 -2.52 10.55 10.27
N THR A 137 -2.77 11.76 10.75
CA THR A 137 -3.80 12.06 11.75
C THR A 137 -4.52 13.32 11.30
N ASN A 138 -5.85 13.30 11.21
CA ASN A 138 -6.63 14.50 10.90
C ASN A 138 -6.84 15.39 12.14
N ASP A 139 -7.49 16.54 11.95
CA ASP A 139 -7.74 17.52 13.02
C ASP A 139 -8.70 16.98 14.10
N GLU A 140 -9.53 15.99 13.74
CA GLU A 140 -10.46 15.28 14.63
C GLU A 140 -9.75 14.22 15.49
N GLY A 141 -8.49 13.89 15.19
CA GLY A 141 -7.67 12.92 15.92
C GLY A 141 -7.74 11.48 15.40
N THR A 142 -8.48 11.23 14.31
CA THR A 142 -8.48 9.94 13.61
C THR A 142 -7.11 9.70 12.99
N THR A 143 -6.52 8.56 13.31
CA THR A 143 -5.19 8.16 12.84
C THR A 143 -5.29 6.97 11.89
N VAL A 144 -4.56 7.04 10.78
CA VAL A 144 -4.39 5.92 9.86
C VAL A 144 -2.93 5.52 9.77
N VAL A 145 -2.69 4.22 9.69
CA VAL A 145 -1.39 3.62 9.42
C VAL A 145 -1.55 2.71 8.21
N VAL A 146 -0.87 3.08 7.13
CA VAL A 146 -0.85 2.36 5.86
C VAL A 146 0.51 1.68 5.71
N THR A 147 0.48 0.35 5.60
CA THR A 147 1.69 -0.48 5.48
C THR A 147 1.56 -1.48 4.33
N ASN A 148 2.68 -2.07 3.92
CA ASN A 148 2.73 -3.08 2.86
C ASN A 148 2.03 -2.65 1.55
N GLY A 149 2.04 -1.34 1.27
CA GLY A 149 1.42 -0.78 0.09
C GLY A 149 2.19 -1.19 -1.16
N THR A 150 1.48 -1.66 -2.18
CA THR A 150 2.01 -1.96 -3.51
C THR A 150 1.01 -1.52 -4.56
N PHE A 151 1.48 -1.08 -5.72
CA PHE A 151 0.61 -0.69 -6.81
C PHE A 151 1.22 -1.00 -8.17
N ARG A 152 0.32 -1.18 -9.14
CA ARG A 152 0.57 -1.15 -10.59
C ARG A 152 -0.55 -0.34 -11.21
N ALA A 153 -0.21 0.80 -11.81
CA ALA A 153 -1.18 1.73 -12.39
C ALA A 153 -0.69 2.21 -13.77
N TYR A 154 -1.59 2.79 -14.56
CA TYR A 154 -1.17 3.50 -15.77
C TYR A 154 -0.29 4.69 -15.43
N ARG A 155 0.63 5.00 -16.33
CA ARG A 155 1.49 6.18 -16.28
C ARG A 155 0.84 7.39 -16.95
#